data_AF-E8UZM5-F1
#
_entry.id   AF-E8UZM5-F1
#
_cell.length_a   1.000
_cell.length_b   1.000
_cell.length_c   1.000
_cell.angle_alpha   90.00
_cell.angle_beta   90.00
_cell.angle_gamma   90.00
#
_symmetry.space_group_name_H-M   'P 1'
#
loop_
_entity.id
_entity.type
_entity.pdbx_description
1 polymer ?
#
loop_
_entity_poly.entity_id
_entity_poly.type
_entity_poly.pdbx_seq_one_letter_code
_entity_poly.pdbx_strand_id
1 'polypeptide(L)' 'MARTKEFDQEEALDAAMHLFWEHGYEATSIQELVEATGVQRQSLYDTFGSKHELFLQSLMRYQSLGGHHLSELVDYRHA' A
#
# COMPACT_ATOMS: atom_id res chain seq x y z
N MET A 1 28.89 4.28 -0.30
CA MET A 1 27.58 4.60 0.32
C MET A 1 26.58 4.68 -0.80
N ALA A 2 25.73 3.65 -0.95
CA ALA A 2 24.78 3.58 -2.04
C ALA A 2 23.68 4.63 -1.81
N ARG A 3 23.46 5.49 -2.80
CA ARG A 3 22.35 6.43 -2.83
C ARG A 3 21.09 5.60 -3.05
N THR A 4 20.40 5.22 -1.98
CA THR A 4 19.06 4.65 -2.08
C THR A 4 18.23 5.68 -2.84
N LYS A 5 17.68 5.31 -4.00
CA LYS A 5 16.66 6.14 -4.64
C LYS A 5 15.51 6.24 -3.64
N GLU A 6 15.16 7.46 -3.26
CA GLU A 6 13.89 7.70 -2.56
C GLU A 6 12.77 7.18 -3.46
N PHE A 7 11.85 6.42 -2.87
CA PHE A 7 10.67 5.89 -3.55
C PHE A 7 9.43 6.54 -2.93
N ASP A 8 8.36 6.60 -3.70
CA ASP A 8 7.09 7.11 -3.20
C ASP A 8 6.37 5.99 -2.40
N GLN A 9 6.13 6.24 -1.11
CA GLN A 9 5.51 5.26 -0.23
C GLN A 9 4.05 5.02 -0.58
N GLU A 10 3.36 6.02 -1.11
CA GLU A 10 1.97 5.92 -1.51
C GLU A 10 1.82 5.07 -2.76
N GLU A 11 2.68 5.27 -3.78
CA GLU A 11 2.71 4.42 -4.98
C GLU A 11 3.04 2.96 -4.63
N ALA A 12 3.97 2.75 -3.69
CA ALA A 12 4.32 1.41 -3.22
C ALA A 12 3.14 0.74 -2.49
N LEU A 13 2.38 1.49 -1.68
CA LEU A 13 1.17 0.97 -1.02
C LEU A 13 0.06 0.65 -2.03
N ASP A 14 -0.11 1.47 -3.07
CA ASP A 14 -1.08 1.18 -4.15
C ASP A 14 -0.73 -0.12 -4.88
N ALA A 15 0.54 -0.29 -5.26
CA ALA A 15 1.01 -1.51 -5.92
C ALA A 15 0.85 -2.75 -5.02
N ALA A 16 1.22 -2.64 -3.74
CA ALA A 16 1.04 -3.74 -2.79
C ALA A 16 -0.43 -4.09 -2.57
N MET A 17 -1.29 -3.08 -2.44
CA MET A 17 -2.74 -3.23 -2.31
C MET A 17 -3.34 -4.02 -3.49
N HIS A 18 -2.99 -3.64 -4.72
CA HIS A 18 -3.45 -4.34 -5.91
C HIS A 18 -2.98 -5.80 -5.95
N LEU A 19 -1.71 -6.04 -5.62
CA LEU A 19 -1.16 -7.40 -5.59
C LEU A 19 -1.87 -8.29 -4.55
N PHE A 20 -2.13 -7.74 -3.36
CA PHE A 20 -2.87 -8.45 -2.32
C PHE A 20 -4.32 -8.73 -2.69
N TRP A 21 -4.97 -7.87 -3.48
CA TRP A 21 -6.32 -8.15 -4.00
C TRP A 21 -6.34 -9.25 -5.05
N GLU A 22 -5.34 -9.29 -5.91
CA GLU A 22 -5.26 -10.28 -6.98
C GLU A 22 -4.94 -11.68 -6.45
N HIS A 23 -3.96 -11.77 -5.54
CA HIS A 23 -3.44 -13.06 -5.09
C HIS A 23 -3.90 -13.46 -3.68
N GLY A 24 -4.36 -12.50 -2.88
CA GLY A 24 -4.62 -12.70 -1.44
C GLY A 24 -3.34 -12.63 -0.59
N TYR A 25 -3.52 -12.34 0.70
CA TYR A 25 -2.41 -12.15 1.65
C TYR A 25 -1.48 -13.36 1.74
N GLU A 26 -2.01 -14.58 1.90
CA GLU A 26 -1.18 -15.77 2.12
C GLU A 26 -0.38 -16.17 0.88
N ALA A 27 -0.98 -16.08 -0.31
CA ALA A 27 -0.32 -16.46 -1.55
C ALA A 27 0.71 -15.42 -2.04
N THR A 28 0.61 -14.17 -1.59
CA THR A 28 1.55 -13.12 -1.96
C THR A 28 2.88 -13.30 -1.22
N SER A 29 3.98 -13.42 -1.97
CA SER A 29 5.34 -13.48 -1.44
C SER A 29 5.99 -12.11 -1.34
N ILE A 30 7.05 -12.01 -0.53
CA ILE A 30 7.87 -10.79 -0.43
C ILE A 30 8.59 -10.49 -1.75
N GLN A 31 8.89 -11.51 -2.55
CA GLN A 31 9.55 -11.29 -3.85
C GLN A 31 8.60 -10.62 -4.85
N GLU A 32 7.35 -11.07 -4.91
CA GLU A 32 6.33 -10.44 -5.75
C GLU A 32 6.04 -9.00 -5.29
N LEU A 33 6.07 -8.73 -3.98
CA LEU A 33 5.95 -7.36 -3.45
C LEU A 33 7.11 -6.46 -3.89
N VAL A 34 8.36 -6.96 -3.87
CA VAL A 34 9.52 -6.23 -4.38
C VAL A 34 9.37 -5.91 -5.86
N GLU A 35 8.88 -6.87 -6.65
CA GLU A 35 8.69 -6.72 -8.09
C GLU A 35 7.56 -5.75 -8.41
N ALA A 36 6.41 -5.87 -7.73
CA ALA A 36 5.25 -5.02 -7.93
C ALA A 36 5.49 -3.56 -7.50
N THR A 37 6.16 -3.36 -6.36
CA THR A 37 6.41 -2.01 -5.82
C THR A 37 7.65 -1.35 -6.43
N GLY A 38 8.56 -2.12 -7.03
CA GLY A 38 9.88 -1.64 -7.45
C GLY A 38 10.81 -1.27 -6.27
N VAL A 39 10.39 -1.52 -5.03
CA VAL A 39 11.13 -1.19 -3.82
C VAL A 39 11.97 -2.40 -3.39
N GLN A 40 13.24 -2.16 -3.11
CA GLN A 40 14.12 -3.22 -2.64
C GLN A 40 13.65 -3.80 -1.31
N ARG A 41 13.82 -5.11 -1.12
CA ARG A 41 13.38 -5.85 0.06
C ARG A 41 13.76 -5.18 1.39
N GLN A 42 15.01 -4.71 1.51
CA GLN A 42 15.47 -4.04 2.74
C GLN A 42 14.68 -2.76 3.00
N SER A 43 14.50 -1.91 1.99
CA SER A 43 13.72 -0.67 2.12
C SER A 43 12.24 -0.92 2.37
N LEU A 44 11.67 -2.00 1.83
CA LEU A 44 10.31 -2.44 2.18
C LEU A 44 10.20 -2.73 3.67
N TYR A 45 11.13 -3.54 4.21
CA TYR A 45 11.12 -3.88 5.64
C TYR A 45 11.39 -2.66 6.53
N ASP A 46 12.36 -1.82 6.16
CA ASP A 46 12.73 -0.63 6.92
C ASP A 46 11.58 0.40 6.96
N THR A 47 10.77 0.47 5.90
CA THR A 47 9.68 1.46 5.77
C THR A 47 8.35 0.96 6.31
N PHE A 48 7.96 -0.27 5.92
CA PHE A 48 6.62 -0.80 6.18
C PHE A 48 6.60 -1.87 7.27
N GLY A 49 7.76 -2.28 7.78
CA GLY A 49 7.87 -3.41 8.68
C GLY A 49 7.64 -4.72 7.93
N SER A 50 6.76 -5.57 8.43
CA SER A 50 6.50 -6.91 7.91
C SER A 50 5.52 -6.95 6.72
N LYS A 51 5.38 -8.12 6.08
CA LYS A 51 4.29 -8.38 5.10
C LYS A 51 2.92 -8.07 5.69
N HIS A 52 2.73 -8.43 6.96
CA HIS A 52 1.49 -8.21 7.68
C HIS A 52 1.22 -6.71 7.88
N GLU A 53 2.22 -5.95 8.32
CA GLU A 53 2.08 -4.50 8.49
C GLU A 53 1.86 -3.79 7.15
N LEU A 54 2.56 -4.18 6.09
CA LEU A 54 2.32 -3.66 4.74
C LEU A 54 0.89 -3.97 4.26
N PHE A 55 0.38 -5.16 4.53
CA PHE A 55 -1.00 -5.54 4.22
C PHE A 55 -2.01 -4.65 4.97
N LEU A 56 -1.83 -4.46 6.29
CA LEU A 56 -2.70 -3.59 7.08
C LEU A 56 -2.66 -2.14 6.57
N GLN A 57 -1.49 -1.62 6.23
CA GLN A 57 -1.34 -0.28 5.67
C GLN A 57 -2.00 -0.15 4.30
N SER A 58 -1.92 -1.19 3.46
CA SER A 58 -2.62 -1.24 2.16
C SER A 58 -4.15 -1.16 2.35
N LEU A 59 -4.70 -1.85 3.35
CA LEU A 59 -6.11 -1.77 3.70
C LEU A 59 -6.51 -0.38 4.21
N MET A 60 -5.66 0.24 5.05
CA MET A 60 -5.88 1.60 5.53
C MET A 60 -5.87 2.61 4.38
N ARG A 61 -4.98 2.44 3.39
CA ARG A 61 -4.94 3.28 2.19
C ARG A 61 -6.21 3.13 1.35
N TYR A 62 -6.71 1.91 1.16
CA TYR A 62 -8.01 1.73 0.51
C TYR A 62 -9.13 2.49 1.23
N GLN A 63 -9.16 2.40 2.57
CA GLN A 63 -10.15 3.11 3.37
C GLN A 63 -10.02 4.63 3.26
N SER A 64 -8.80 5.18 3.21
CA SER A 64 -8.63 6.63 3.03
C SER A 64 -9.06 7.09 1.64
N LEU A 65 -8.74 6.33 0.58
CA LEU A 65 -9.17 6.63 -0.79
C LEU A 65 -10.70 6.64 -0.93
N GLY A 66 -11.41 5.68 -0.32
CA GLY A 66 -12.88 5.61 -0.34
C GLY A 66 -13.56 6.56 0.65
N GLY A 67 -12.92 6.82 1.80
CA GLY A 67 -13.48 7.61 2.89
C GLY A 67 -13.64 9.09 2.55
N HIS A 68 -12.68 9.66 1.81
CA HIS A 68 -12.75 11.07 1.40
C HIS A 68 -13.87 11.36 0.39
N HIS A 69 -14.15 10.43 -0.52
CA HIS A 69 -15.22 10.62 -1.51
C HIS A 69 -16.63 10.39 -0.90
N LEU A 70 -16.75 9.47 0.05
CA LEU A 70 -18.03 9.19 0.71
C LEU A 70 -18.42 10.26 1.73
N SER A 71 -17.47 10.90 2.43
CA SER A 71 -17.80 12.04 3.30
C SER A 71 -18.38 13.21 2.52
N GLU A 72 -17.81 13.55 1.37
CA GLU A 72 -18.33 14.63 0.50
C GLU A 72 -19.75 14.34 -0.01
N LEU A 73 -20.06 13.08 -0.31
CA LEU A 73 -21.39 12.66 -0.78
C LEU A 73 -22.44 12.58 0.34
N VAL A 74 -22.04 12.27 1.57
CA VAL A 74 -22.95 12.22 2.73
C VAL A 74 -23.23 13.63 3.27
N ASP A 75 -22.25 14.52 3.24
CA ASP A 75 -22.40 15.92 3.70
C ASP A 75 -23.22 16.78 2.73
N TYR A 76 -23.43 16.35 1.48
CA TYR A 76 -24.27 17.05 0.50
C TYR A 76 -25.78 16.97 0.77
N ARG A 77 -26.25 16.18 1.75
CA ARG A 77 -27.69 16.01 2.06
C ARG A 77 -28.26 16.96 3.12
N HIS A 78 -27.57 18.05 3.46
CA HIS A 78 -28.05 19.02 4.46
C HIS A 78 -27.92 20.50 4.05
N ALA A 79 -28.13 20.83 2.77
CA ALA A 79 -28.37 22.22 2.32
C ALA A 79 -29.76 22.36 1.69
#